data_AF-A0A9D2BMP5-F1
#
_entry.id   AF-A0A9D2BMP5-F1
#
_cell.length_a   1.000
_cell.length_b   1.000
_cell.length_c   1.000
_cell.angle_alpha   90.00
_cell.angle_beta   90.00
_cell.angle_gamma   90.00
#
_symmetry.space_group_name_H-M   'P 1'
#
loop_
_entity.id
_entity.type
_entity.pdbx_description
1 polymer ?
#
loop_
_entity_poly.entity_id
_entity_poly.type
_entity_poly.pdbx_seq_one_letter_code
_entity_poly.pdbx_strand_id
1 'polypeptide(L)'
;MIRLITQLKITKPAYVYLPFGYNKNHHHIKYNILYLMHGRSMQAGDFFDCKKGNLINLLDRMIENKDIQPLIVVSATFDVLNQPQNFMRSVAEIQVFNQVNSQMVEMMQSQTFNENNCCYAIRKNGRHNIATCEEYLYHALKIIFKYEK
;
A
#
# COMPACT_ATOMS: atom_id res chain seq x y z
N MET A 1 19.01 -36.99 13.52
CA MET A 1 17.98 -36.32 14.36
C MET A 1 17.15 -35.44 13.43
N ILE A 2 15.93 -35.86 13.07
CA ILE A 2 15.08 -35.14 12.11
C ILE A 2 14.19 -34.17 12.89
N ARG A 3 14.31 -32.86 12.63
CA ARG A 3 13.44 -31.84 13.22
C ARG A 3 12.19 -31.72 12.34
N LEU A 4 11.06 -32.19 12.85
CA LEU A 4 9.75 -31.87 12.29
C LEU A 4 9.53 -30.35 12.44
N ILE A 5 9.58 -29.62 11.33
CA ILE A 5 9.13 -28.23 11.29
C ILE A 5 7.61 -28.29 11.17
N THR A 6 6.91 -28.26 12.31
CA THR A 6 5.47 -28.01 12.31
C THR A 6 5.25 -26.61 11.76
N GLN A 7 4.56 -26.53 10.62
CA GLN A 7 4.20 -25.27 10.00
C GLN A 7 3.23 -24.54 10.94
N LEU A 8 3.73 -23.55 11.69
CA LEU A 8 2.93 -22.76 12.61
C LEU A 8 1.87 -21.98 11.82
N LYS A 9 0.59 -22.33 12.03
CA LYS A 9 -0.52 -21.55 11.52
C LYS A 9 -0.59 -20.23 12.30
N ILE A 10 -0.28 -19.13 11.63
CA ILE A 10 -0.36 -17.78 12.18
C ILE A 10 -1.62 -17.07 11.67
N THR A 11 -2.28 -16.32 12.55
CA THR A 11 -3.42 -15.47 12.20
C THR A 11 -2.92 -14.03 12.09
N LYS A 12 -3.17 -13.38 10.96
CA LYS A 12 -2.72 -12.01 10.68
C LYS A 12 -3.91 -11.11 10.35
N PRO A 13 -3.92 -9.86 10.82
CA PRO A 13 -4.98 -8.92 10.47
C PRO A 13 -4.82 -8.40 9.05
N ALA A 14 -5.97 -8.10 8.42
CA ALA A 14 -6.06 -7.28 7.22
C ALA A 14 -7.21 -6.29 7.43
N TYR A 15 -6.99 -5.05 7.03
CA TYR A 15 -7.97 -3.98 7.10
C TYR A 15 -8.48 -3.69 5.71
N VAL A 16 -9.80 -3.58 5.56
CA VAL A 16 -10.45 -3.45 4.26
C VAL A 16 -11.31 -2.19 4.25
N TYR A 17 -10.96 -1.25 3.38
CA TYR A 17 -11.84 -0.15 3.00
C TYR A 17 -12.81 -0.63 1.93
N LEU A 18 -14.09 -0.36 2.16
CA LEU A 18 -15.17 -0.60 1.22
C LEU A 18 -15.72 0.77 0.80
N PRO A 19 -15.85 1.04 -0.50
CA PRO A 19 -16.30 2.35 -0.97
C PRO A 19 -17.75 2.60 -0.57
N PHE A 20 -18.14 3.87 -0.48
CA PHE A 20 -19.52 4.26 -0.20
C PHE A 20 -20.49 3.56 -1.17
N GLY A 21 -21.59 3.02 -0.64
CA GLY A 21 -22.56 2.26 -1.43
C GLY A 21 -22.17 0.80 -1.73
N TYR A 22 -21.02 0.32 -1.26
CA TYR A 22 -20.67 -1.09 -1.36
C TYR A 22 -21.76 -1.98 -0.74
N ASN A 23 -22.21 -2.98 -1.49
CA ASN A 23 -23.18 -3.96 -1.05
C ASN A 23 -22.74 -5.36 -1.47
N LYS A 24 -22.53 -6.25 -0.49
CA LYS A 24 -22.10 -7.65 -0.71
C LYS A 24 -23.09 -8.48 -1.55
N ASN A 25 -24.35 -8.04 -1.64
CA ASN A 25 -25.40 -8.73 -2.40
C ASN A 25 -25.48 -8.24 -3.86
N HIS A 26 -24.79 -7.15 -4.22
CA HIS A 26 -24.76 -6.63 -5.58
C HIS A 26 -23.68 -7.34 -6.41
N HIS A 27 -23.92 -8.60 -6.77
CA HIS A 27 -22.95 -9.42 -7.52
C HIS A 27 -22.64 -8.92 -8.94
N HIS A 28 -23.42 -7.98 -9.47
CA HIS A 28 -23.20 -7.37 -10.79
C HIS A 28 -22.22 -6.19 -10.74
N ILE A 29 -21.97 -5.60 -9.56
CA ILE A 29 -21.01 -4.51 -9.39
C ILE A 29 -19.65 -5.12 -9.05
N LYS A 30 -18.63 -4.80 -9.87
CA LYS A 30 -17.24 -5.24 -9.65
C LYS A 30 -16.37 -4.04 -9.30
N TYR A 31 -15.49 -4.22 -8.33
CA TYR A 31 -14.55 -3.19 -7.88
C TYR A 31 -13.12 -3.63 -8.19
N ASN A 32 -12.29 -2.66 -8.59
CA ASN A 32 -10.85 -2.86 -8.55
C ASN A 32 -10.39 -3.02 -7.09
N ILE A 33 -9.26 -3.71 -6.89
CA ILE A 33 -8.69 -3.93 -5.56
C ILE A 33 -7.26 -3.40 -5.53
N LEU A 34 -6.96 -2.56 -4.54
CA LEU A 34 -5.61 -2.13 -4.20
C LEU A 34 -5.13 -2.86 -2.95
N TYR A 35 -4.05 -3.62 -3.06
CA TYR A 35 -3.33 -4.16 -1.91
C TYR A 35 -2.23 -3.18 -1.50
N LEU A 36 -2.35 -2.63 -0.30
CA LEU A 36 -1.43 -1.64 0.26
C LEU A 36 -0.61 -2.29 1.37
N MET A 37 0.72 -2.13 1.31
CA MET A 37 1.64 -2.64 2.32
C MET A 37 2.29 -1.47 3.06
N HIS A 38 2.33 -1.56 4.39
CA HIS A 38 2.89 -0.50 5.22
C HIS A 38 4.42 -0.55 5.28
N GLY A 39 5.02 0.61 5.61
CA GLY A 39 6.45 0.70 5.86
C GLY A 39 6.87 0.09 7.20
N ARG A 40 8.18 0.00 7.43
CA ARG A 40 8.78 -0.68 8.59
C ARG A 40 8.21 -0.24 9.95
N SER A 41 8.01 1.06 10.14
CA SER A 41 7.59 1.65 11.43
C SER A 41 6.09 1.65 11.65
N MET A 42 5.32 0.96 10.79
CA MET A 42 3.87 0.94 10.81
C MET A 42 3.33 -0.48 11.01
N GLN A 43 2.01 -0.58 11.18
CA GLN A 43 1.22 -1.81 11.22
C GLN A 43 0.14 -1.81 10.13
N ALA A 44 -0.53 -2.94 9.90
CA ALA A 44 -1.59 -3.09 8.87
C ALA A 44 -2.70 -2.03 8.97
N GLY A 45 -3.07 -1.61 10.18
CA GLY A 45 -4.17 -0.67 10.40
C GLY A 45 -3.79 0.80 10.25
N ASP A 46 -2.50 1.14 10.19
CA ASP A 46 -2.05 2.52 10.38
C ASP A 46 -2.48 3.48 9.26
N PHE A 47 -2.70 2.97 8.03
CA PHE A 47 -3.26 3.78 6.95
C PHE A 47 -4.71 4.21 7.21
N PHE A 48 -5.47 3.43 7.98
CA PHE A 48 -6.88 3.66 8.27
C PHE A 48 -7.12 4.30 9.65
N ASP A 49 -6.07 4.52 10.43
CA ASP A 49 -6.15 5.23 11.71
C ASP A 49 -6.13 6.74 11.45
N CYS A 50 -7.27 7.41 11.72
CA CYS A 50 -7.43 8.86 11.53
C CYS A 50 -6.44 9.73 12.33
N LYS A 51 -5.80 9.17 13.36
CA LYS A 51 -4.76 9.87 14.14
C LYS A 51 -3.39 9.82 13.46
N LYS A 52 -3.18 8.86 12.56
CA LYS A 52 -1.90 8.62 11.88
C LYS A 52 -1.95 9.06 10.41
N GLY A 53 -3.06 8.79 9.73
CA GLY A 53 -3.30 9.18 8.35
C GLY A 53 -4.77 9.43 8.07
N ASN A 54 -5.05 9.87 6.85
CA ASN A 54 -6.34 10.34 6.40
C ASN A 54 -6.80 9.62 5.13
N LEU A 55 -6.31 8.39 4.91
CA LEU A 55 -6.54 7.64 3.68
C LEU A 55 -8.03 7.45 3.39
N ILE A 56 -8.85 7.18 4.42
CA ILE A 56 -10.30 7.01 4.24
C ILE A 56 -10.92 8.28 3.64
N ASN A 57 -10.68 9.43 4.26
CA ASN A 57 -11.22 10.71 3.76
C ASN A 57 -10.64 11.10 2.40
N LEU A 58 -9.38 10.74 2.13
CA LEU A 58 -8.78 10.91 0.81
C LEU A 58 -9.53 10.10 -0.25
N LEU A 59 -9.72 8.80 -0.01
CA LEU A 59 -10.42 7.90 -0.94
C LEU A 59 -11.87 8.33 -1.16
N ASP A 60 -12.60 8.64 -0.08
CA ASP A 60 -14.00 9.09 -0.17
C ASP A 60 -14.12 10.35 -1.02
N ARG A 61 -13.26 11.36 -0.81
CA ARG A 61 -13.26 12.59 -1.61
C ARG A 61 -12.88 12.35 -3.06
N MET A 62 -11.89 11.49 -3.32
CA MET A 62 -11.49 11.18 -4.69
C MET A 62 -12.61 10.44 -5.45
N ILE A 63 -13.35 9.56 -4.78
CA ILE A 63 -14.51 8.87 -5.38
C ILE A 63 -15.66 9.85 -5.59
N GLU A 64 -15.99 10.67 -4.59
CA GLU A 64 -17.06 11.68 -4.67
C GLU A 64 -16.81 12.68 -5.81
N ASN A 65 -15.58 13.16 -5.93
CA ASN A 65 -15.17 14.10 -6.98
C ASN A 65 -15.03 13.45 -8.36
N LYS A 66 -15.19 12.12 -8.47
CA LYS A 66 -14.94 11.34 -9.69
C LYS A 66 -13.51 11.51 -10.21
N ASP A 67 -12.54 11.62 -9.31
CA ASP A 67 -11.11 11.54 -9.64
C ASP A 67 -10.72 10.07 -9.93
N ILE A 68 -11.32 9.11 -9.21
CA ILE A 68 -11.10 7.67 -9.35
C ILE A 68 -12.42 6.89 -9.34
N GLN A 69 -12.43 5.72 -9.97
CA GLN A 69 -13.53 4.76 -9.80
C GLN A 69 -13.58 4.24 -8.34
N PRO A 70 -14.78 3.92 -7.80
CA PRO A 70 -14.88 3.20 -6.55
C PRO A 70 -14.01 1.93 -6.54
N LEU A 71 -13.24 1.73 -5.47
CA LEU A 71 -12.32 0.60 -5.33
C LEU A 71 -12.30 0.07 -3.89
N ILE A 72 -11.90 -1.19 -3.74
CA ILE A 72 -11.62 -1.81 -2.44
C ILE A 72 -10.14 -1.62 -2.15
N VAL A 73 -9.79 -1.21 -0.93
CA VAL A 73 -8.39 -1.11 -0.50
C VAL A 73 -8.15 -2.06 0.67
N VAL A 74 -7.18 -2.95 0.52
CA VAL A 74 -6.79 -3.93 1.52
C VAL A 74 -5.40 -3.59 2.04
N SER A 75 -5.29 -3.28 3.33
CA SER A 75 -4.00 -3.11 4.00
C SER A 75 -3.68 -4.35 4.84
N ALA A 76 -2.56 -5.00 4.53
CA ALA A 76 -2.05 -6.14 5.26
C ALA A 76 -0.69 -5.82 5.89
N THR A 77 -0.13 -6.76 6.65
CA THR A 77 1.20 -6.63 7.24
C THR A 77 2.14 -7.71 6.74
N PHE A 78 3.39 -7.37 6.46
CA PHE A 78 4.45 -8.36 6.24
C PHE A 78 4.94 -8.94 7.58
N ASP A 79 4.82 -8.19 8.68
CA ASP A 79 5.30 -8.63 9.99
C ASP A 79 4.48 -9.79 10.53
N VAL A 80 5.13 -10.74 11.21
CA VAL A 80 4.48 -11.94 11.74
C VAL A 80 3.49 -11.59 12.85
N LEU A 81 3.79 -10.57 13.66
CA LEU A 81 3.04 -10.18 14.84
C LEU A 81 2.28 -8.84 14.67
N ASN A 82 2.25 -8.31 13.44
CA ASN A 82 1.70 -7.00 13.12
C ASN A 82 2.28 -5.88 14.01
N GLN A 83 3.60 -5.84 14.16
CA GLN A 83 4.30 -4.84 14.98
C GLN A 83 5.21 -3.93 14.15
N PRO A 84 5.37 -2.65 14.54
CA PRO A 84 6.38 -1.78 13.97
C PRO A 84 7.76 -2.34 14.31
N GLN A 85 8.67 -2.31 13.35
CA GLN A 85 10.03 -2.81 13.53
C GLN A 85 11.02 -1.67 13.79
N ASN A 86 11.94 -1.90 14.72
CA ASN A 86 13.02 -0.98 15.02
C ASN A 86 14.16 -1.10 14.01
N PHE A 87 14.85 0.03 13.78
CA PHE A 87 15.98 0.09 12.85
C PHE A 87 17.06 -0.94 13.20
N MET A 88 17.33 -1.14 14.49
CA MET A 88 18.39 -2.05 14.97
C MET A 88 18.18 -3.54 14.70
N ARG A 89 16.99 -3.97 14.24
CA ARG A 89 16.78 -5.37 13.80
C ARG A 89 17.24 -5.62 12.36
N SER A 90 17.42 -4.56 11.58
CA SER A 90 18.12 -4.58 10.31
C SER A 90 19.52 -4.04 10.61
N VAL A 91 20.57 -4.77 10.23
CA VAL A 91 21.96 -4.38 10.52
C VAL A 91 22.27 -2.95 10.07
N ALA A 92 23.30 -2.34 10.66
CA ALA A 92 23.75 -0.97 10.45
C ALA A 92 23.79 -0.55 8.95
N GLU A 93 22.73 0.06 8.43
CA GLU A 93 22.69 0.48 7.03
C GLU A 93 22.55 2.00 6.89
N ILE A 94 23.69 2.65 6.68
CA ILE A 94 23.79 3.99 6.08
C ILE A 94 23.52 3.94 4.56
N GLN A 95 23.19 2.77 3.97
CA GLN A 95 22.98 2.57 2.53
C GLN A 95 21.50 2.31 2.07
N VAL A 96 20.51 2.31 2.97
CA VAL A 96 19.10 1.96 2.64
C VAL A 96 18.42 2.96 1.69
N PHE A 97 18.91 4.19 1.59
CA PHE A 97 18.28 5.21 0.74
C PHE A 97 18.25 4.82 -0.75
N ASN A 98 19.10 3.88 -1.19
CA ASN A 98 19.10 3.39 -2.57
C ASN A 98 18.34 2.09 -2.78
N GLN A 99 17.80 1.42 -1.75
CA GLN A 99 17.23 0.08 -1.94
C GLN A 99 16.01 0.10 -2.88
N VAL A 100 15.06 1.02 -2.65
CA VAL A 100 13.89 1.16 -3.52
C VAL A 100 14.29 1.65 -4.91
N ASN A 101 15.25 2.58 -4.99
CA ASN A 101 15.73 3.07 -6.28
C ASN A 101 16.40 1.96 -7.10
N SER A 102 17.31 1.18 -6.50
CA SER A 102 17.95 0.05 -7.15
C SER A 102 16.94 -1.01 -7.56
N GLN A 103 15.98 -1.34 -6.69
CA GLN A 103 14.90 -2.28 -7.04
C GLN A 103 14.11 -1.78 -8.25
N MET A 104 13.73 -0.50 -8.27
CA MET A 104 12.98 0.07 -9.39
C MET A 104 13.81 0.12 -10.67
N VAL A 105 15.11 0.45 -10.58
CA VAL A 105 16.02 0.39 -11.74
C VAL A 105 16.06 -1.01 -12.34
N GLU A 106 16.19 -2.05 -11.52
CA GLU A 106 16.18 -3.44 -11.99
C GLU A 106 14.82 -3.86 -12.56
N MET A 107 13.72 -3.47 -11.91
CA MET A 107 12.36 -3.74 -12.41
C MET A 107 12.18 -3.14 -13.80
N MET A 108 12.59 -1.88 -14.00
CA MET A 108 12.46 -1.18 -15.29
C MET A 108 13.37 -1.72 -16.39
N GLN A 109 14.40 -2.52 -16.06
CA GLN A 109 15.22 -3.23 -17.05
C GLN A 109 14.63 -4.61 -17.43
N SER A 110 13.65 -5.11 -16.68
CA SER A 110 13.02 -6.39 -16.97
C SER A 110 12.00 -6.30 -18.13
N GLN A 111 11.70 -7.44 -18.76
CA GLN A 111 10.64 -7.51 -19.78
C GLN A 111 9.22 -7.46 -19.19
N THR A 112 9.09 -7.66 -17.87
CA THR A 112 7.80 -7.74 -17.17
C THR A 112 7.21 -6.37 -16.90
N PHE A 113 8.06 -5.42 -16.50
CA PHE A 113 7.62 -4.10 -16.07
C PHE A 113 7.83 -3.07 -17.18
N ASN A 114 6.82 -2.24 -17.38
CA ASN A 114 6.81 -1.13 -18.34
C ASN A 114 5.94 0.00 -17.79
N GLU A 115 5.86 1.10 -18.53
CA GLU A 115 5.11 2.30 -18.14
C GLU A 115 3.60 2.06 -17.89
N ASN A 116 3.03 0.96 -18.39
CA ASN A 116 1.62 0.64 -18.18
C ASN A 116 1.37 -0.13 -16.87
N ASN A 117 2.39 -0.74 -16.27
CA ASN A 117 2.23 -1.59 -15.07
C ASN A 117 3.24 -1.29 -13.95
N CYS A 118 4.13 -0.31 -14.15
CA CYS A 118 5.13 0.11 -13.21
C CYS A 118 5.29 1.63 -13.28
N CYS A 119 5.24 2.30 -12.13
CA CYS A 119 5.44 3.73 -12.01
C CYS A 119 6.43 4.01 -10.89
N TYR A 120 7.41 4.89 -11.16
CA TYR A 120 8.36 5.35 -10.16
C TYR A 120 8.31 6.87 -10.06
N ALA A 121 8.05 7.39 -8.86
CA ALA A 121 7.99 8.81 -8.60
C ALA A 121 8.76 9.16 -7.33
N ILE A 122 9.63 10.17 -7.43
CA ILE A 122 10.33 10.77 -6.29
C ILE A 122 9.99 12.26 -6.24
N ARG A 123 9.40 12.70 -5.14
CA ARG A 123 9.17 14.10 -4.85
C ARG A 123 10.46 14.75 -4.38
N LYS A 124 10.88 15.80 -5.07
CA LYS A 124 11.98 16.67 -4.63
C LYS A 124 11.63 17.25 -3.25
N ASN A 125 12.53 17.08 -2.28
CA ASN A 125 12.33 17.45 -0.86
C ASN A 125 11.20 16.67 -0.15
N GLY A 126 10.77 15.52 -0.68
CA GLY A 126 9.85 14.62 -0.01
C GLY A 126 10.38 14.19 1.35
N ARG A 127 9.51 14.10 2.35
CA ARG A 127 9.86 13.62 3.70
C ARG A 127 9.34 12.20 3.86
N HIS A 128 10.04 11.38 4.64
CA HIS A 128 9.57 10.04 4.99
C HIS A 128 8.51 10.15 6.10
N ASN A 129 7.29 10.55 5.73
CA ASN A 129 6.15 10.70 6.63
C ASN A 129 4.81 10.36 5.93
N ILE A 130 3.75 10.19 6.72
CA ILE A 130 2.44 9.77 6.20
C ILE A 130 1.84 10.79 5.22
N ALA A 131 1.99 12.09 5.47
CA ALA A 131 1.48 13.13 4.56
C ALA A 131 2.07 13.01 3.15
N THR A 132 3.36 12.70 3.04
CA THR A 132 4.01 12.47 1.74
C THR A 132 3.50 11.16 1.10
N CYS A 133 3.24 10.12 1.88
CA CYS A 133 2.63 8.88 1.39
C CYS A 133 1.21 9.11 0.83
N GLU A 134 0.38 9.90 1.52
CA GLU A 134 -0.97 10.24 1.06
C GLU A 134 -0.95 11.04 -0.24
N GLU A 135 -0.01 11.97 -0.38
CA GLU A 135 0.17 12.72 -1.63
C GLU A 135 0.58 11.80 -2.79
N TYR A 136 1.51 10.87 -2.58
CA TYR A 136 1.85 9.87 -3.59
C TYR A 136 0.64 9.00 -3.96
N LEU A 137 -0.15 8.55 -2.98
CA LEU A 137 -1.37 7.79 -3.24
C LEU A 137 -2.37 8.63 -4.04
N TYR A 138 -2.61 9.89 -3.67
CA TYR A 138 -3.49 10.78 -4.41
C TYR A 138 -3.11 10.89 -5.89
N HIS A 139 -1.82 11.07 -6.20
CA HIS A 139 -1.37 11.17 -7.58
C HIS A 139 -1.40 9.81 -8.31
N ALA A 140 -0.95 8.73 -7.67
CA ALA A 140 -0.88 7.41 -8.28
C ALA A 140 -2.27 6.84 -8.59
N LEU A 141 -3.23 6.98 -7.68
CA LEU A 141 -4.57 6.41 -7.86
C LEU A 141 -5.32 7.05 -9.04
N LYS A 142 -5.10 8.34 -9.32
CA LYS A 142 -5.66 9.01 -10.51
C LYS A 142 -5.10 8.50 -11.84
N ILE A 143 -3.94 7.86 -11.80
CA ILE A 143 -3.33 7.24 -12.99
C ILE A 143 -3.85 5.81 -13.13
N ILE A 144 -3.84 5.05 -12.03
CA ILE A 144 -4.11 3.60 -12.04
C ILE A 144 -5.62 3.30 -12.11
N PHE A 145 -6.44 4.07 -11.38
CA PHE A 145 -7.88 3.82 -11.21
C PHE A 145 -8.71 5.03 -11.66
N LYS A 146 -8.21 5.76 -12.66
CA LYS A 146 -8.85 6.96 -13.21
C LYS A 146 -10.35 6.73 -13.44
N TYR A 147 -11.17 7.72 -13.09
CA TYR A 147 -12.57 7.69 -13.47
C TYR A 147 -12.71 7.86 -15.00
N GLU A 148 -13.39 6.89 -15.61
CA GLU A 148 -13.77 6.92 -17.02
C GLU A 148 -15.20 7.46 -17.09
N LYS A 149 -15.40 8.49 -17.94
CA LYS A 149 -16.69 9.16 -18.12
C LYS A 149 -17.61 8.38 -19.03
#